data_AF-A0A935ETS6-F1
#
_entry.id   AF-A0A935ETS6-F1
#
_cell.length_a   1.000
_cell.length_b   1.000
_cell.length_c   1.000
_cell.angle_alpha   90.00
_cell.angle_beta   90.00
_cell.angle_gamma   90.00
#
_symmetry.space_group_name_H-M   'P 1'
#
loop_
_entity.id
_entity.type
_entity.pdbx_description
1 polymer ?
#
loop_
_entity_poly.entity_id
_entity_poly.type
_entity_poly.pdbx_seq_one_letter_code
_entity_poly.pdbx_strand_id
1 'polypeptide(L)'
;MENAEIVVSVIPYTSAGNLQKMLGRLRPQMIFVNSTKGIEIETQMRMEEVIRDVLHDCFEPRYVALSAPALLKRSRAMSPAP
;
A
#
# COMPACT_ATOMS: atom_id res chain seq x y z
N MET A 1 11.52 -6.12 10.24
CA MET A 1 11.21 -4.81 9.64
C MET A 1 11.75 -3.65 10.49
N GLU A 2 12.81 -3.86 11.29
CA GLU A 2 13.13 -2.94 12.39
C GLU A 2 13.78 -1.61 11.94
N ASN A 3 14.32 -1.53 10.71
CA ASN A 3 14.92 -0.31 10.16
C ASN A 3 14.39 0.09 8.76
N ALA A 4 13.17 -0.31 8.39
CA ALA A 4 12.60 0.12 7.12
C ALA A 4 12.20 1.61 7.17
N GLU A 5 12.92 2.47 6.45
CA GLU A 5 12.58 3.90 6.26
C GLU A 5 11.38 4.07 5.31
N ILE A 6 11.19 3.12 4.38
CA ILE A 6 10.09 3.10 3.42
C ILE A 6 9.46 1.71 3.44
N VAL A 7 8.15 1.63 3.67
CA VAL A 7 7.39 0.37 3.66
C VAL A 7 6.39 0.38 2.51
N VAL A 8 6.82 -0.13 1.37
CA VAL A 8 5.94 -0.30 0.21
C VAL A 8 5.03 -1.49 0.46
N SER A 9 3.74 -1.23 0.72
CA SER A 9 2.74 -2.28 0.95
C SER A 9 1.75 -2.33 -0.21
N VAL A 10 1.88 -3.37 -1.04
CA VAL A 10 0.86 -3.68 -2.05
C VAL A 10 -0.22 -4.50 -1.37
N ILE A 11 -1.27 -3.83 -0.90
CA ILE A 11 -2.43 -4.47 -0.26
C ILE A 11 -3.48 -4.73 -1.35
N PRO A 12 -3.78 -6.00 -1.71
CA PRO A 12 -4.97 -6.31 -2.49
C PRO A 12 -6.21 -5.89 -1.69
N TYR A 13 -7.21 -5.29 -2.34
CA TYR A 13 -8.44 -4.84 -1.67
C TYR A 13 -9.11 -5.94 -0.82
N THR A 14 -9.00 -7.22 -1.22
CA THR A 14 -9.52 -8.39 -0.48
C THR A 14 -8.81 -8.68 0.85
N SER A 15 -7.72 -7.97 1.16
CA SER A 15 -6.84 -8.26 2.30
C SER A 15 -6.75 -7.12 3.30
N ALA A 16 -7.64 -6.12 3.23
CA ALA A 16 -7.66 -4.97 4.14
C ALA A 16 -7.64 -5.37 5.63
N GLY A 17 -8.37 -6.43 6.02
CA GLY A 17 -8.37 -6.96 7.39
C GLY A 17 -7.02 -7.48 7.90
N ASN A 18 -6.04 -7.74 7.02
CA ASN A 18 -4.68 -8.11 7.44
C ASN A 18 -3.88 -6.90 7.95
N LEU A 19 -4.27 -5.67 7.63
CA LEU A 19 -3.62 -4.45 8.14
C LEU A 19 -3.75 -4.36 9.66
N GLN A 20 -4.91 -4.74 10.22
CA GLN A 20 -5.13 -4.78 11.67
C GLN A 20 -4.15 -5.73 12.40
N LYS A 21 -3.81 -6.87 11.78
CA LYS A 21 -2.85 -7.82 12.35
C LYS A 21 -1.41 -7.29 12.38
N MET A 22 -1.14 -6.21 11.64
CA MET A 22 0.19 -5.60 11.54
C MET A 22 0.37 -4.38 12.44
N LEU A 23 -0.70 -3.88 13.09
CA LEU A 23 -0.70 -2.61 13.84
C LEU A 23 0.50 -2.44 14.78
N GLY A 24 0.83 -3.47 15.59
CA GLY A 24 1.97 -3.44 16.53
C GLY A 24 3.36 -3.35 15.88
N ARG A 25 3.46 -3.40 14.55
CA ARG A 25 4.70 -3.28 13.77
C ARG A 25 4.73 -2.05 12.88
N LEU A 26 3.63 -1.30 12.79
CA LEU A 26 3.54 -0.10 11.96
C LEU A 26 4.09 1.10 12.72
N ARG A 27 4.68 2.04 11.98
CA ARG A 27 5.29 3.24 12.55
C ARG A 27 4.86 4.49 11.78
N PRO A 28 4.73 5.65 12.43
CA PRO A 28 4.32 6.90 11.78
C PRO A 28 5.22 7.36 10.63
N GLN A 29 6.49 6.92 10.61
CA GLN A 29 7.44 7.30 9.57
C GLN A 29 7.25 6.50 8.27
N MET A 30 6.49 5.39 8.31
CA MET A 30 6.26 4.56 7.13
C MET A 30 5.41 5.29 6.09
N ILE A 31 5.73 5.08 4.82
CA ILE A 31 4.96 5.58 3.67
C ILE A 31 4.24 4.41 3.02
N PHE A 32 2.91 4.43 3.03
CA PHE A 32 2.07 3.41 2.41
C PHE A 32 1.88 3.73 0.93
N VAL A 33 2.29 2.80 0.06
CA VAL A 33 2.17 2.97 -1.38
C VAL A 33 1.21 1.94 -1.96
N ASN A 34 0.04 2.37 -2.43
CA ASN A 34 -0.88 1.46 -3.10
C ASN A 34 -0.67 1.48 -4.62
N SER A 35 -0.40 0.31 -5.19
CA SER A 35 -0.30 0.12 -6.65
C SER A 35 -1.56 -0.54 -7.26
N THR A 36 -2.55 -0.89 -6.43
CA THR A 36 -3.79 -1.51 -6.89
C THR A 36 -4.82 -0.43 -7.21
N LYS A 37 -5.37 -0.48 -8.43
CA LYS A 37 -6.57 0.30 -8.79
C LYS A 37 -7.78 -0.52 -8.36
N GLY A 38 -8.53 -0.04 -7.37
CA GLY A 38 -9.70 -0.74 -6.85
C GLY A 38 -10.38 0.02 -5.70
N ILE A 39 -11.65 -0.30 -5.49
CA ILE A 39 -12.46 0.11 -4.34
C ILE A 39 -12.63 -1.14 -3.48
N GLU A 40 -12.59 -0.99 -2.16
CA GLU A 40 -12.89 -2.08 -1.23
C GLU A 40 -14.38 -2.42 -1.34
N ILE A 41 -14.71 -3.70 -1.53
CA ILE A 41 -16.05 -4.12 -1.96
C ILE A 41 -17.08 -3.93 -0.85
N GLU A 42 -16.73 -4.21 0.39
CA GLU A 42 -17.68 -4.25 1.50
C GLU A 42 -18.09 -2.83 1.95
N THR A 43 -17.11 -1.94 2.06
CA THR A 43 -17.22 -0.58 2.57
C THR A 43 -17.40 0.46 1.47
N GLN A 44 -17.14 0.08 0.20
CA GLN A 44 -17.09 0.99 -0.94
C GLN A 44 -16.05 2.12 -0.78
N MET A 45 -15.10 1.95 0.13
CA MET A 45 -14.05 2.92 0.39
C MET A 45 -12.89 2.75 -0.61
N ARG A 46 -12.27 3.87 -0.97
CA ARG A 46 -10.95 3.88 -1.61
C ARG A 46 -9.94 3.31 -0.62
N MET A 47 -8.89 2.65 -1.12
CA MET A 47 -7.88 2.08 -0.23
C MET A 47 -7.15 3.13 0.64
N GLU A 48 -7.08 4.38 0.20
CA GLU A 48 -6.61 5.47 1.05
C GLU A 48 -7.52 5.66 2.28
N GLU A 49 -8.83 5.65 2.08
CA GLU A 49 -9.83 5.82 3.13
C GLU A 49 -9.81 4.62 4.08
N VAL A 50 -9.67 3.40 3.56
CA VAL A 50 -9.50 2.19 4.38
C VAL A 50 -8.24 2.26 5.25
N ILE A 51 -7.10 2.70 4.69
CA ILE A 51 -5.85 2.81 5.45
C ILE A 51 -5.97 3.89 6.53
N ARG A 52 -6.62 5.02 6.23
CA ARG A 52 -6.90 6.06 7.21
C ARG A 52 -7.81 5.54 8.32
N ASP A 53 -8.91 4.88 7.97
CA ASP A 53 -9.86 4.29 8.91
C ASP A 53 -9.20 3.27 9.84
N VAL A 54 -8.30 2.42 9.33
CA VAL A 54 -7.61 1.41 10.16
C VAL A 54 -6.51 2.01 11.04
N LEU A 55 -5.84 3.08 10.60
CA LEU A 55 -4.64 3.60 11.26
C LEU A 55 -4.86 4.88 12.06
N HIS A 56 -6.00 5.56 11.93
CA HIS A 56 -6.24 6.88 12.54
C HIS A 56 -6.01 6.91 14.06
N ASP A 57 -6.34 5.83 14.77
CA ASP A 57 -6.12 5.69 16.22
C ASP A 57 -4.64 5.51 16.60
N CYS A 58 -3.80 5.07 15.66
CA CYS A 58 -2.37 4.85 15.87
C CYS A 58 -1.54 6.07 15.46
N PHE A 59 -1.77 6.58 14.25
CA PHE A 59 -1.10 7.75 13.70
C PHE A 59 -1.74 8.15 12.36
N GLU A 60 -1.54 9.40 11.95
CA GLU A 60 -1.93 9.89 10.63
C GLU A 60 -1.05 9.26 9.52
N PRO A 61 -1.60 8.40 8.65
CA PRO A 61 -0.78 7.64 7.71
C PRO A 61 -0.37 8.47 6.50
N ARG A 62 0.90 8.32 6.08
CA ARG A 62 1.40 8.89 4.82
C ARG A 62 1.06 7.93 3.69
N TYR A 63 0.23 8.36 2.74
CA TYR A 63 -0.23 7.50 1.65
C TYR A 63 0.13 8.08 0.27
N VAL A 64 0.56 7.20 -0.64
CA VAL A 64 0.84 7.52 -2.05
C VAL A 64 0.14 6.49 -2.93
N ALA A 65 -0.67 6.95 -3.88
CA ALA A 65 -1.23 6.09 -4.92
C ALA A 65 -0.29 6.08 -6.13
N LEU A 66 0.22 4.89 -6.49
CA LEU A 66 1.00 4.70 -7.71
C LEU A 66 0.11 4.17 -8.82
N SER A 67 -0.12 4.99 -9.84
CA SER A 67 -0.90 4.59 -11.01
C SER A 67 -0.04 4.60 -12.26
N ALA A 68 0.28 3.42 -12.76
CA ALA A 68 0.84 3.24 -14.11
C ALA A 68 -0.25 2.65 -15.04
N PRO A 69 -0.13 2.80 -16.37
CA PRO A 69 -0.79 1.89 -17.29
C PRO A 69 -0.16 0.49 -17.12
N ALA A 70 -0.72 -0.30 -16.22
CA ALA A 70 -0.27 -1.66 -15.96
C ALA A 70 -0.79 -2.60 -17.04
N LEU A 71 -0.25 -2.51 -18.25
CA LEU A 71 -0.26 -3.64 -19.17
C LEU A 71 0.83 -4.59 -18.69
N LEU A 72 0.45 -5.73 -18.11
CA LEU A 72 1.36 -6.84 -17.79
C LEU A 72 1.93 -7.44 -19.09
N LYS A 73 2.74 -6.69 -19.83
CA LYS A 73 3.70 -7.26 -20.78
C LYS A 73 4.97 -7.53 -19.98
N ARG A 74 5.30 -8.82 -19.89
CA ARG A 74 6.57 -9.40 -19.41
C ARG A 74 7.68 -8.35 -19.32
N SER A 75 8.17 -8.07 -18.11
CA SER A 75 9.34 -7.22 -17.92
C SER A 75 10.49 -7.81 -18.75
N ARG A 76 10.90 -7.08 -19.80
CA ARG A 76 12.17 -7.37 -20.45
C ARG A 76 13.24 -6.84 -19.49
N ALA A 77 14.15 -7.72 -19.07
CA ALA A 77 15.27 -7.33 -18.24
C ALA A 77 15.92 -6.06 -18.84
N MET A 78 16.09 -5.06 -18.00
CA MET A 78 16.76 -3.82 -18.38
C MET A 78 18.23 -4.18 -18.53
N SER A 79 18.66 -4.52 -19.74
CA SER A 79 20.09 -4.61 -20.03
C SER A 79 20.68 -3.20 -19.88
N PRO A 80 21.83 -3.04 -19.20
CA PRO A 80 22.48 -1.74 -19.11
C PRO A 80 22.83 -1.25 -20.53
N ALA A 81 22.72 0.07 -20.72
CA ALA A 81 23.12 0.72 -21.96
C ALA A 81 24.62 0.44 -22.25
N PRO A 82 25.02 0.33 -23.53
CA PRO A 82 26.40 0.02 -23.93
C PRO A 82 27.39 1.10 -23.50
#